data_AF-E9SEU8-F1
#
_entry.id   AF-E9SEU8-F1
#
_cell.length_a   1.000
_cell.length_b   1.000
_cell.length_c   1.000
_cell.angle_alpha   90.00
_cell.angle_beta   90.00
_cell.angle_gamma   90.00
#
_symmetry.space_group_name_H-M   'P 1'
#
loop_
_entity.id
_entity.type
_entity.pdbx_description
1 polymer ?
#
loop_
_entity_poly.entity_id
_entity_poly.type
_entity_poly.pdbx_seq_one_letter_code
_entity_poly.pdbx_strand_id
1 'polypeptide(L)'
;MITYFPDAYPDELFYSVIARFFIHSGKQDLNELYRHNINNSMFDMDSSAPISAELAELISRKEPLEDYFLSHTMIPYYGRFKGKAKAETVCRAIYSDSKGCVSHNKSPVGYKRSLKYCPLCVSNDRKIYGETYWHRIHQIPEAEICPVHQCRLLIADIPFKYKNVCGLFTAEEYSCNNEVLYIKNELEISFTNYLTGSLTIPLTDTSKEEVSSHLHYLLFKNGYYTAYPPKRKLGLLLNDINKRYSSMREKIIHSTKVLNDTLFVKNSYPYTIFLLFHYFGVSISELNKNLSDPGFVPINDLVLKMFCSGKTFKEISECLEIPYEYIFDLCSYFTAQGLSEPIMFEKAAFL
;
A
#
# COMPACT_ATOMS: atom_id res chain seq x y z
N MET A 1 -15.53 16.11 -28.36
CA MET A 1 -15.41 17.20 -27.38
C MET A 1 -16.18 16.79 -26.11
N ILE A 2 -15.53 16.85 -24.96
CA ILE A 2 -16.07 16.57 -23.63
C ILE A 2 -16.56 17.92 -23.08
N THR A 3 -17.88 18.13 -23.07
CA THR A 3 -18.48 19.40 -22.64
C THR A 3 -18.63 19.52 -21.11
N TYR A 4 -18.62 18.38 -20.42
CA TYR A 4 -18.82 18.27 -18.98
C TYR A 4 -18.04 17.07 -18.45
N PHE A 5 -17.55 17.15 -17.20
CA PHE A 5 -17.00 16.01 -16.46
C PHE A 5 -17.45 16.12 -15.00
N PRO A 6 -18.02 15.05 -14.40
CA PRO A 6 -18.58 15.10 -13.06
C PRO A 6 -17.52 15.42 -12.01
N ASP A 7 -17.95 16.06 -10.93
CA ASP A 7 -17.16 16.16 -9.72
C ASP A 7 -17.08 14.78 -9.06
N ALA A 8 -15.92 14.46 -8.49
CA ALA A 8 -15.73 13.25 -7.72
C ALA A 8 -16.39 13.39 -6.33
N TYR A 9 -17.08 12.35 -5.88
CA TYR A 9 -17.61 12.29 -4.52
C TYR A 9 -16.52 11.96 -3.49
N PRO A 10 -16.76 12.17 -2.18
CA PRO A 10 -15.80 11.83 -1.14
C PRO A 10 -15.38 10.36 -1.21
N ASP A 11 -14.07 10.11 -1.23
CA ASP A 11 -13.48 8.76 -1.37
C ASP A 11 -13.92 8.02 -2.66
N GLU A 12 -14.37 8.71 -3.70
CA GLU A 12 -14.73 8.06 -4.96
C GLU A 12 -13.49 7.61 -5.75
N LEU A 13 -13.50 6.38 -6.26
CA LEU A 13 -12.47 5.88 -7.17
C LEU A 13 -12.62 6.54 -8.56
N PHE A 14 -11.51 6.89 -9.21
CA PHE A 14 -11.48 7.52 -10.53
C PHE A 14 -12.22 6.70 -11.59
N TYR A 15 -12.11 5.36 -11.51
CA TYR A 15 -12.93 4.43 -12.29
C TYR A 15 -14.42 4.73 -12.17
N SER A 16 -14.91 4.98 -10.95
CA SER A 16 -16.32 5.29 -10.68
C SER A 16 -16.74 6.61 -11.30
N VAL A 17 -15.89 7.65 -11.19
CA VAL A 17 -16.15 8.95 -11.82
C VAL A 17 -16.30 8.80 -13.33
N ILE A 18 -15.41 8.01 -13.96
CA ILE A 18 -15.46 7.70 -15.38
C ILE A 18 -16.73 6.90 -15.71
N ALA A 19 -17.09 5.89 -14.91
CA ALA A 19 -18.32 5.11 -15.10
C ALA A 19 -19.59 5.98 -15.03
N ARG A 20 -19.70 6.86 -14.04
CA ARG A 20 -20.81 7.81 -13.91
C ARG A 20 -20.88 8.79 -15.08
N PHE A 21 -19.74 9.33 -15.50
CA PHE A 21 -19.66 10.20 -16.66
C PHE A 21 -20.23 9.53 -17.92
N PHE A 22 -19.92 8.25 -18.15
CA PHE A 22 -20.43 7.51 -19.30
C PHE A 22 -21.95 7.38 -19.27
N ILE A 23 -22.52 7.05 -18.10
CA ILE A 23 -23.98 6.98 -17.94
C ILE A 23 -24.62 8.37 -18.13
N HIS A 24 -24.06 9.42 -17.53
CA HIS A 24 -24.63 10.77 -17.57
C HIS A 24 -24.58 11.39 -18.97
N SER A 25 -23.48 11.15 -19.70
CA SER A 25 -23.26 11.73 -21.03
C SER A 25 -23.87 10.92 -22.17
N GLY A 26 -24.25 9.66 -21.92
CA GLY A 26 -24.70 8.72 -22.95
C GLY A 26 -23.61 8.35 -23.96
N LYS A 27 -22.34 8.66 -23.67
CA LYS A 27 -21.20 8.30 -24.54
C LYS A 27 -21.00 6.78 -24.55
N GLN A 28 -20.53 6.27 -25.69
CA GLN A 28 -20.33 4.83 -25.90
C GLN A 28 -18.87 4.45 -26.19
N ASP A 29 -18.00 5.42 -26.46
CA ASP A 29 -16.60 5.17 -26.79
C ASP A 29 -15.65 5.66 -25.68
N LEU A 30 -15.02 4.71 -24.99
CA LEU A 30 -13.98 4.97 -23.98
C LEU A 30 -12.77 5.67 -24.57
N ASN A 31 -12.46 5.45 -25.85
CA ASN A 31 -11.26 6.00 -26.47
C ASN A 31 -11.30 7.54 -26.55
N GLU A 32 -12.46 8.18 -26.41
CA GLU A 32 -12.53 9.65 -26.32
C GLU A 32 -11.89 10.21 -25.03
N LEU A 33 -11.84 9.42 -23.96
CA LEU A 33 -11.25 9.83 -22.68
C LEU A 33 -9.77 9.50 -22.54
N TYR A 34 -9.18 8.75 -23.48
CA TYR A 34 -7.81 8.25 -23.37
C TYR A 34 -6.99 8.57 -24.61
N ARG A 35 -5.66 8.71 -24.45
CA ARG A 35 -4.76 9.07 -25.56
C ARG A 35 -4.47 7.92 -26.54
N HIS A 36 -4.67 6.70 -26.09
CA HIS A 36 -4.40 5.51 -26.88
C HIS A 36 -5.64 4.63 -26.89
N ASN A 37 -5.81 3.86 -27.98
CA ASN A 37 -6.86 2.84 -28.03
C ASN A 37 -6.65 1.90 -26.84
N ILE A 38 -7.52 2.03 -25.85
CA ILE A 38 -7.57 1.06 -24.78
C ILE A 38 -8.19 -0.14 -25.44
N ASN A 39 -7.41 -1.19 -25.65
CA ASN A 39 -7.98 -2.47 -26.01
C ASN A 39 -9.02 -2.77 -24.91
N ASN A 40 -10.27 -2.88 -25.34
CA ASN A 40 -11.47 -3.20 -24.57
C ASN A 40 -11.34 -4.48 -23.70
N SER A 41 -10.18 -5.14 -23.68
CA SER A 41 -9.82 -6.11 -22.67
C SER A 41 -9.60 -5.40 -21.32
N MET A 42 -10.67 -5.26 -20.56
CA MET A 42 -10.66 -4.99 -19.11
C MET A 42 -10.02 -3.65 -18.76
N PHE A 43 -10.83 -2.57 -18.84
CA PHE A 43 -10.48 -1.29 -18.22
C PHE A 43 -10.02 -1.57 -16.79
N ASP A 44 -8.74 -1.33 -16.53
CA ASP A 44 -8.15 -1.66 -15.25
C ASP A 44 -8.74 -0.72 -14.20
N MET A 45 -9.30 -1.27 -13.12
CA MET A 45 -9.83 -0.51 -11.98
C MET A 45 -8.79 0.46 -11.39
N ASP A 46 -7.50 0.17 -11.62
CA ASP A 46 -6.37 0.99 -11.20
C ASP A 46 -5.99 2.09 -12.23
N SER A 47 -6.67 2.13 -13.39
CA SER A 47 -6.60 3.12 -14.49
C SER A 47 -5.29 3.90 -14.57
N SER A 48 -4.18 3.20 -14.79
CA SER A 48 -2.91 3.83 -15.16
C SER A 48 -2.84 4.22 -16.65
N ALA A 49 -3.97 4.13 -17.37
CA ALA A 49 -4.04 4.45 -18.78
C ALA A 49 -3.98 5.98 -18.98
N PRO A 50 -3.14 6.48 -19.91
CA PRO A 50 -3.03 7.90 -20.15
C PRO A 50 -4.34 8.53 -20.64
N ILE A 51 -4.90 9.46 -19.87
CA ILE A 51 -6.12 10.21 -20.22
C ILE A 51 -5.86 11.23 -21.32
N SER A 52 -6.90 11.57 -22.08
CA SER A 52 -6.85 12.58 -23.14
C SER A 52 -6.47 13.95 -22.58
N ALA A 53 -5.82 14.78 -23.41
CA ALA A 53 -5.45 16.14 -23.02
C ALA A 53 -6.68 16.98 -22.66
N GLU A 54 -7.80 16.77 -23.35
CA GLU A 54 -9.08 17.42 -23.07
C GLU A 54 -9.60 17.07 -21.67
N LEU A 55 -9.58 15.79 -21.28
CA LEU A 55 -9.99 15.38 -19.94
C LEU A 55 -9.05 15.94 -18.86
N ALA A 56 -7.74 15.94 -19.11
CA ALA A 56 -6.75 16.48 -18.18
C ALA A 56 -6.94 18.00 -17.97
N GLU A 57 -7.31 18.73 -19.02
CA GLU A 57 -7.64 20.15 -18.92
C GLU A 57 -8.90 20.37 -18.07
N LEU A 58 -9.95 19.57 -18.25
CA LEU A 58 -11.18 19.70 -17.48
C LEU A 58 -10.98 19.44 -15.98
N ILE A 59 -10.19 18.42 -15.63
CA ILE A 59 -9.87 18.11 -14.23
C ILE A 59 -8.98 19.22 -13.64
N SER A 60 -7.96 19.66 -14.37
CA SER A 60 -6.99 20.65 -13.87
C SER A 60 -7.58 22.05 -13.61
N ARG A 61 -8.76 22.35 -14.16
CA ARG A 61 -9.53 23.58 -13.85
C ARG A 61 -10.09 23.59 -12.42
N LYS A 62 -10.28 22.43 -11.80
CA LYS A 62 -10.88 22.30 -10.46
C LYS A 62 -9.83 22.11 -9.38
N GLU A 63 -8.81 21.29 -9.66
CA GLU A 63 -7.73 20.99 -8.73
C GLU A 63 -6.47 20.50 -9.48
N PRO A 64 -5.28 20.53 -8.86
CA PRO A 64 -4.07 19.99 -9.47
C PRO A 64 -4.24 18.50 -9.83
N LEU A 65 -3.84 18.11 -11.05
CA LEU A 65 -3.98 16.73 -11.55
C LEU A 65 -3.34 15.70 -10.61
N GLU A 66 -2.19 16.07 -10.04
CA GLU A 66 -1.49 15.19 -9.11
C GLU A 66 -2.31 14.92 -7.84
N ASP A 67 -2.86 15.97 -7.23
CA ASP A 67 -3.71 15.85 -6.05
C ASP A 67 -4.99 15.07 -6.35
N TYR A 68 -5.61 15.32 -7.52
CA TYR A 68 -6.79 14.59 -7.98
C TYR A 68 -6.53 13.09 -8.07
N PHE A 69 -5.50 12.67 -8.80
CA PHE A 69 -5.22 11.24 -8.99
C PHE A 69 -4.71 10.58 -7.71
N LEU A 70 -3.96 11.28 -6.86
CA LEU A 70 -3.60 10.74 -5.54
C LEU A 70 -4.82 10.57 -4.63
N SER A 71 -5.84 11.42 -4.76
CA SER A 71 -7.08 11.36 -3.97
C SER A 71 -8.10 10.34 -4.52
N HIS A 72 -8.09 10.09 -5.83
CA HIS A 72 -9.09 9.27 -6.51
C HIS A 72 -8.54 7.97 -7.11
N THR A 73 -7.29 7.58 -6.85
CA THR A 73 -6.75 6.27 -7.30
C THR A 73 -6.14 5.48 -6.15
N MET A 74 -5.85 4.19 -6.40
CA MET A 74 -5.15 3.32 -5.47
C MET A 74 -3.62 3.54 -5.45
N ILE A 75 -3.10 4.58 -6.13
CA ILE A 75 -1.66 4.91 -6.12
C ILE A 75 -1.11 5.05 -4.70
N PRO A 76 -1.78 5.74 -3.74
CA PRO A 76 -1.24 5.87 -2.40
C PRO A 76 -1.05 4.52 -1.69
N TYR A 77 -1.92 3.54 -1.94
CA TYR A 77 -1.79 2.19 -1.38
C TYR A 77 -0.62 1.43 -1.99
N TYR A 78 -0.55 1.35 -3.32
CA TYR A 78 0.49 0.56 -4.01
C TYR A 78 1.86 1.24 -4.04
N GLY A 79 1.90 2.56 -3.92
CA GLY A 79 3.09 3.41 -4.02
C GLY A 79 3.76 3.71 -2.68
N ARG A 80 3.07 3.54 -1.55
CA ARG A 80 3.52 4.00 -0.21
C ARG A 80 4.96 3.62 0.13
N PHE A 81 5.32 2.36 -0.14
CA PHE A 81 6.63 1.81 0.23
C PHE A 81 7.64 1.87 -0.93
N LYS A 82 7.36 2.62 -1.99
CA LYS A 82 8.22 2.75 -3.18
C LYS A 82 8.94 4.11 -3.25
N GLY A 83 8.60 5.04 -2.35
CA GLY A 83 9.02 6.44 -2.33
C GLY A 83 8.06 7.34 -3.10
N LYS A 84 7.75 8.52 -2.54
CA LYS A 84 6.83 9.53 -3.09
C LYS A 84 7.12 9.85 -4.56
N ALA A 85 8.36 10.16 -4.91
CA ALA A 85 8.74 10.45 -6.30
C ALA A 85 8.33 9.35 -7.32
N LYS A 86 8.34 8.07 -6.92
CA LYS A 86 7.87 6.98 -7.80
C LYS A 86 6.35 6.96 -7.93
N ALA A 87 5.61 7.23 -6.85
CA ALA A 87 4.16 7.35 -6.88
C ALA A 87 3.72 8.55 -7.75
N GLU A 88 4.39 9.70 -7.61
CA GLU A 88 4.19 10.89 -8.45
C GLU A 88 4.53 10.64 -9.92
N THR A 89 5.54 9.80 -10.21
CA THR A 89 5.87 9.39 -11.58
C THR A 89 4.73 8.54 -12.18
N VAL A 90 4.17 7.60 -11.41
CA VAL A 90 3.00 6.81 -11.82
C VAL A 90 1.79 7.72 -12.05
N CYS A 91 1.57 8.67 -11.15
CA CYS A 91 0.52 9.68 -11.25
C CYS A 91 0.66 10.50 -12.54
N ARG A 92 1.85 11.06 -12.80
CA ARG A 92 2.18 11.82 -14.02
C ARG A 92 1.98 11.01 -15.29
N ALA A 93 2.24 9.70 -15.28
CA ALA A 93 1.99 8.86 -16.44
C ALA A 93 0.50 8.78 -16.84
N ILE A 94 -0.43 9.09 -15.92
CA ILE A 94 -1.87 9.12 -16.22
C ILE A 94 -2.22 10.33 -17.09
N TYR A 95 -1.56 11.48 -16.93
CA TYR A 95 -1.94 12.72 -17.63
C TYR A 95 -0.86 13.31 -18.54
N SER A 96 0.35 12.75 -18.57
CA SER A 96 1.45 13.20 -19.45
C SER A 96 1.58 12.34 -20.72
N ASP A 97 2.13 12.92 -21.78
CA ASP A 97 2.31 12.27 -23.10
C ASP A 97 3.53 11.32 -23.12
N SER A 98 3.98 10.86 -21.96
CA SER A 98 5.12 9.96 -21.87
C SER A 98 4.70 8.57 -22.36
N LYS A 99 5.34 8.09 -23.43
CA LYS A 99 5.20 6.72 -23.99
C LYS A 99 5.51 5.58 -22.99
N GLY A 100 5.92 5.91 -21.77
CA GLY A 100 6.09 4.95 -20.69
C GLY A 100 4.74 4.62 -20.07
N CYS A 101 4.04 3.64 -20.64
CA CYS A 101 2.91 3.02 -19.96
C CYS A 101 3.45 2.28 -18.74
N VAL A 102 3.49 3.02 -17.64
CA VAL A 102 3.77 2.69 -16.25
C VAL A 102 2.99 1.50 -15.70
N SER A 103 2.98 0.31 -16.31
CA SER A 103 2.38 -0.90 -15.71
C SER A 103 3.21 -1.34 -14.49
N HIS A 104 3.16 -0.56 -13.42
CA HIS A 104 3.93 -0.77 -12.19
C HIS A 104 3.15 -1.52 -11.12
N ASN A 105 1.86 -1.78 -11.35
CA ASN A 105 0.99 -2.48 -10.44
C ASN A 105 0.28 -3.61 -11.20
N LYS A 106 1.04 -4.62 -11.64
CA LYS A 106 0.39 -5.90 -11.95
C LYS A 106 -0.18 -6.41 -10.63
N SER A 107 -1.51 -6.47 -10.50
CA SER A 107 -2.11 -7.27 -9.44
C SER A 107 -1.47 -8.66 -9.45
N PRO A 108 -1.24 -9.28 -8.28
CA PRO A 108 -0.66 -10.61 -8.21
C PRO A 108 -1.37 -11.57 -9.18
N VAL A 109 -0.58 -12.37 -9.90
CA VAL A 109 -1.11 -13.38 -10.84
C VAL A 109 -2.11 -14.27 -10.09
N GLY A 110 -3.37 -14.25 -10.52
CA GLY A 110 -4.46 -15.03 -9.92
C GLY A 110 -5.48 -14.24 -9.08
N TYR A 111 -5.24 -12.95 -8.79
CA TYR A 111 -6.23 -12.12 -8.12
C TYR A 111 -7.37 -11.79 -9.09
N LYS A 112 -8.55 -12.40 -8.88
CA LYS A 112 -9.78 -12.01 -9.59
C LYS A 112 -10.21 -10.65 -9.03
N ARG A 113 -9.88 -9.59 -9.77
CA ARG A 113 -10.31 -8.23 -9.45
C ARG A 113 -11.83 -8.22 -9.32
N SER A 114 -12.30 -7.84 -8.14
CA SER A 114 -13.70 -7.74 -7.78
C SER A 114 -13.93 -6.36 -7.19
N LEU A 115 -15.05 -5.75 -7.57
CA LEU A 115 -15.51 -4.49 -7.01
C LEU A 115 -16.25 -4.76 -5.72
N LYS A 116 -15.88 -4.05 -4.66
CA LYS A 116 -16.44 -4.24 -3.32
C LYS A 116 -17.29 -3.05 -2.90
N TYR A 117 -18.38 -3.31 -2.19
CA TYR A 117 -19.25 -2.28 -1.65
C TYR A 117 -19.76 -2.61 -0.25
N CYS A 118 -20.19 -1.56 0.46
CA CYS A 118 -20.90 -1.65 1.73
C CYS A 118 -22.39 -1.33 1.48
N PRO A 119 -23.35 -2.22 1.83
CA PRO A 119 -24.78 -1.94 1.65
C PRO A 119 -25.27 -0.68 2.37
N LEU A 120 -24.63 -0.31 3.48
CA LEU A 120 -24.94 0.90 4.24
C LEU A 120 -24.35 2.16 3.59
N CYS A 121 -23.14 2.10 3.03
CA CYS A 121 -22.62 3.21 2.19
C CYS A 121 -23.55 3.44 1.00
N VAL A 122 -23.90 2.38 0.27
CA VAL A 122 -24.82 2.46 -0.88
C VAL A 122 -26.14 3.15 -0.51
N SER A 123 -26.72 2.77 0.63
CA SER A 123 -27.96 3.38 1.13
C SER A 123 -27.78 4.85 1.52
N ASN A 124 -26.62 5.23 2.06
CA ASN A 124 -26.31 6.62 2.41
C ASN A 124 -26.02 7.47 1.18
N ASP A 125 -25.24 6.95 0.22
CA ASP A 125 -24.87 7.64 -1.00
C ASP A 125 -26.11 7.99 -1.83
N ARG A 126 -27.02 7.02 -2.01
CA ARG A 126 -28.31 7.26 -2.69
C ARG A 126 -29.14 8.35 -2.03
N LYS A 127 -29.11 8.46 -0.69
CA LYS A 127 -29.83 9.52 0.05
C LYS A 127 -29.19 10.89 -0.10
N ILE A 128 -27.86 10.96 -0.18
CA ILE A 128 -27.11 12.22 -0.18
C ILE A 128 -26.89 12.74 -1.61
N TYR A 129 -26.51 11.86 -2.53
CA TYR A 129 -26.08 12.19 -3.89
C TYR A 129 -27.09 11.75 -4.96
N GLY A 130 -28.07 10.91 -4.62
CA GLY A 130 -29.05 10.37 -5.57
C GLY A 130 -28.60 9.11 -6.32
N GLU A 131 -27.36 8.69 -6.13
CA GLU A 131 -26.74 7.51 -6.74
C GLU A 131 -25.62 6.99 -5.83
N THR A 132 -25.25 5.71 -5.96
CA THR A 132 -24.06 5.15 -5.29
C THR A 132 -22.85 5.10 -6.21
N TYR A 133 -21.66 5.14 -5.62
CA TYR A 133 -20.38 5.11 -6.33
C TYR A 133 -19.41 4.10 -5.72
N TRP A 134 -18.33 3.76 -6.44
CA TRP A 134 -17.29 2.88 -5.89
C TRP A 134 -16.37 3.66 -4.97
N HIS A 135 -16.52 3.45 -3.66
CA HIS A 135 -15.58 3.97 -2.65
C HIS A 135 -14.22 3.31 -2.79
N ARG A 136 -13.16 4.11 -2.70
CA ARG A 136 -11.77 3.71 -2.86
C ARG A 136 -11.30 2.84 -1.68
N ILE A 137 -11.68 3.18 -0.45
CA ILE A 137 -11.35 2.38 0.75
C ILE A 137 -11.83 0.93 0.65
N HIS A 138 -12.97 0.69 -0.03
CA HIS A 138 -13.48 -0.66 -0.24
C HIS A 138 -12.64 -1.46 -1.25
N GLN A 139 -11.90 -0.79 -2.15
CA GLN A 139 -11.15 -1.44 -3.23
C GLN A 139 -9.73 -1.86 -2.85
N ILE A 140 -9.27 -1.60 -1.62
CA ILE A 140 -8.05 -2.24 -1.10
C ILE A 140 -8.26 -3.76 -1.23
N PRO A 141 -7.41 -4.51 -1.96
CA PRO A 141 -7.67 -5.91 -2.28
C PRO A 141 -8.01 -6.75 -1.05
N GLU A 142 -7.27 -6.54 0.03
CA GLU A 142 -7.37 -7.30 1.27
C GLU A 142 -8.34 -6.70 2.30
N ALA A 143 -8.98 -5.57 2.01
CA ALA A 143 -10.02 -5.03 2.89
C ALA A 143 -11.30 -5.88 2.76
N GLU A 144 -11.73 -6.49 3.87
CA GLU A 144 -12.98 -7.26 3.92
C GLU A 144 -14.10 -6.54 4.67
N ILE A 145 -13.79 -5.44 5.33
CA ILE A 145 -14.70 -4.73 6.25
C ILE A 145 -14.78 -3.27 5.82
N CYS A 146 -15.99 -2.71 5.86
CA CYS A 146 -16.18 -1.27 5.72
C CYS A 146 -15.67 -0.59 7.00
N PRO A 147 -14.68 0.33 6.94
CA PRO A 147 -14.17 1.00 8.14
C PRO A 147 -15.20 1.96 8.76
N VAL A 148 -16.18 2.43 7.97
CA VAL A 148 -17.24 3.35 8.40
C VAL A 148 -18.33 2.62 9.17
N HIS A 149 -18.85 1.52 8.62
CA HIS A 149 -20.01 0.80 9.18
C HIS A 149 -19.67 -0.50 9.90
N GLN A 150 -18.40 -0.90 9.89
CA GLN A 150 -17.91 -2.12 10.53
C GLN A 150 -18.67 -3.38 10.11
N CYS A 151 -19.12 -3.42 8.85
CA CYS A 151 -19.79 -4.56 8.26
C CYS A 151 -18.95 -5.18 7.15
N ARG A 152 -19.20 -6.45 6.83
CA ARG A 152 -18.53 -7.16 5.76
C ARG A 152 -18.82 -6.47 4.41
N LEU A 153 -17.76 -6.24 3.64
CA LEU A 153 -17.87 -5.79 2.26
C LEU A 153 -18.40 -6.92 1.39
N LEU A 154 -19.30 -6.57 0.49
CA LEU A 154 -19.85 -7.49 -0.49
C LEU A 154 -19.15 -7.29 -1.82
N ILE A 155 -19.01 -8.38 -2.57
CA ILE A 155 -18.48 -8.36 -3.93
C ILE A 155 -19.63 -8.14 -4.90
N ALA A 156 -19.47 -7.18 -5.80
CA ALA A 156 -20.38 -6.91 -6.89
C ALA A 156 -20.40 -8.08 -7.89
N ASP A 157 -21.59 -8.53 -8.28
CA ASP A 157 -21.77 -9.61 -9.25
C ASP A 157 -21.63 -9.07 -10.68
N ILE A 158 -20.39 -8.81 -11.06
CA ILE A 158 -20.04 -8.26 -12.38
C ILE A 158 -19.76 -9.42 -13.35
N PRO A 159 -20.29 -9.38 -14.58
CA PRO A 159 -20.11 -10.44 -15.56
C PRO A 159 -18.71 -10.41 -16.20
N PHE A 160 -17.65 -10.63 -15.42
CA PHE A 160 -16.24 -10.72 -15.88
C PHE A 160 -15.97 -11.93 -16.81
N LYS A 161 -16.96 -12.80 -17.05
CA LYS A 161 -16.79 -14.09 -17.74
C LYS A 161 -16.66 -14.01 -19.25
N TYR A 162 -16.92 -12.86 -19.88
CA TYR A 162 -16.90 -12.76 -21.33
C TYR A 162 -15.70 -11.92 -21.78
N LYS A 163 -14.78 -12.54 -22.53
CA LYS A 163 -13.64 -11.87 -23.19
C LYS A 163 -14.05 -10.67 -24.09
N ASN A 164 -15.36 -10.49 -24.32
CA ASN A 164 -15.94 -9.50 -25.21
C ASN A 164 -16.97 -8.56 -24.55
N VAL A 165 -17.24 -8.67 -23.23
CA VAL A 165 -18.08 -7.67 -22.52
C VAL A 165 -17.13 -6.63 -21.96
N CYS A 166 -16.90 -5.58 -22.76
CA CYS A 166 -16.19 -4.39 -22.35
C CYS A 166 -17.21 -3.31 -21.99
N GLY A 167 -17.36 -3.06 -20.69
CA GLY A 167 -18.20 -1.99 -20.17
C GLY A 167 -17.60 -1.44 -18.89
N LEU A 168 -17.85 -0.16 -18.64
CA LEU A 168 -17.72 0.39 -17.29
C LEU A 168 -18.92 -0.10 -16.50
N PHE A 169 -18.69 -0.57 -15.28
CA PHE A 169 -19.71 -1.08 -14.39
C PHE A 169 -19.93 -0.06 -13.28
N THR A 170 -21.09 0.58 -13.27
CA THR A 170 -21.37 1.56 -12.21
C THR A 170 -21.71 0.87 -10.89
N ALA A 171 -21.45 1.52 -9.77
CA ALA A 171 -21.90 1.00 -8.48
C ALA A 171 -23.42 0.95 -8.41
N GLU A 172 -24.13 1.88 -9.05
CA GLU A 172 -25.59 1.92 -9.04
C GLU A 172 -26.21 0.67 -9.67
N GLU A 173 -25.66 0.20 -10.78
CA GLU A 173 -26.16 -1.00 -11.48
C GLU A 173 -25.82 -2.31 -10.74
N TYR A 174 -24.67 -2.35 -10.05
CA TYR A 174 -24.10 -3.60 -9.54
C TYR A 174 -24.04 -3.72 -8.01
N SER A 175 -24.61 -2.74 -7.28
CA SER A 175 -24.73 -2.77 -5.82
C SER A 175 -26.18 -3.02 -5.40
N CYS A 176 -26.40 -4.16 -4.75
CA CYS A 176 -27.70 -4.58 -4.26
C CYS A 176 -27.87 -4.25 -2.78
N ASN A 177 -29.12 -4.01 -2.36
CA ASN A 177 -29.46 -3.97 -0.95
C ASN A 177 -29.47 -5.41 -0.41
N ASN A 178 -28.31 -5.83 0.09
CA ASN A 178 -28.09 -7.14 0.65
C ASN A 178 -28.06 -7.09 2.19
N GLU A 179 -28.18 -8.26 2.82
CA GLU A 179 -28.08 -8.39 4.26
C GLU A 179 -26.75 -7.85 4.80
N VAL A 180 -26.82 -7.12 5.91
CA VAL A 180 -25.65 -6.50 6.54
C VAL A 180 -25.09 -7.45 7.60
N LEU A 181 -23.87 -7.95 7.37
CA LEU A 181 -23.15 -8.73 8.36
C LEU A 181 -22.18 -7.83 9.14
N TYR A 182 -22.55 -7.45 10.35
CA TYR A 182 -21.68 -6.67 11.24
C TYR A 182 -20.53 -7.53 11.79
N ILE A 183 -19.33 -6.96 11.79
CA ILE A 183 -18.14 -7.56 12.39
C ILE A 183 -17.90 -6.90 13.75
N LYS A 184 -17.71 -7.73 14.77
CA LYS A 184 -17.46 -7.27 16.15
C LYS A 184 -16.02 -7.50 16.61
N ASN A 185 -15.21 -8.17 15.79
CA ASN A 185 -13.83 -8.48 16.13
C ASN A 185 -12.97 -7.21 16.08
N GLU A 186 -12.52 -6.75 17.25
CA GLU A 186 -11.74 -5.51 17.38
C GLU A 186 -10.42 -5.55 16.61
N LEU A 187 -9.76 -6.71 16.53
CA LEU A 187 -8.50 -6.86 15.78
C LEU A 187 -8.73 -6.69 14.27
N GLU A 188 -9.81 -7.26 13.74
CA GLU A 188 -10.16 -7.10 12.33
C GLU A 188 -10.54 -5.67 12.00
N ILE A 189 -11.30 -5.01 12.86
CA ILE A 189 -11.67 -3.59 12.72
C ILE A 189 -10.41 -2.71 12.81
N SER A 190 -9.54 -2.94 13.80
CA SER A 190 -8.28 -2.22 13.97
C SER A 190 -7.39 -2.32 12.74
N PHE A 191 -7.20 -3.53 12.22
CA PHE A 191 -6.38 -3.73 11.04
C PHE A 191 -7.02 -3.13 9.77
N THR A 192 -8.35 -3.22 9.63
CA THR A 192 -9.07 -2.57 8.53
C THR A 192 -8.90 -1.05 8.57
N ASN A 193 -9.01 -0.44 9.74
CA ASN A 193 -8.78 1.00 9.90
C ASN A 193 -7.32 1.37 9.60
N TYR A 194 -6.38 0.51 9.96
CA TYR A 194 -4.95 0.68 9.64
C TYR A 194 -4.70 0.66 8.12
N LEU A 195 -5.28 -0.31 7.41
CA LEU A 195 -5.17 -0.43 5.95
C LEU A 195 -5.84 0.74 5.24
N THR A 196 -7.06 1.09 5.62
CA THR A 196 -7.83 2.16 4.96
C THR A 196 -7.27 3.54 5.26
N GLY A 197 -6.76 3.77 6.48
CA GLY A 197 -6.01 4.98 6.82
C GLY A 197 -4.76 5.18 5.95
N SER A 198 -4.19 4.11 5.40
CA SER A 198 -3.05 4.22 4.48
C SER A 198 -3.39 4.94 3.16
N LEU A 199 -4.66 5.10 2.81
CA LEU A 199 -5.08 5.88 1.64
C LEU A 199 -5.25 7.37 1.94
N THR A 200 -5.46 7.73 3.21
CA THR A 200 -5.77 9.11 3.62
C THR A 200 -4.54 9.87 4.08
N ILE A 201 -3.51 9.15 4.54
CA ILE A 201 -2.29 9.76 5.03
C ILE A 201 -1.35 10.17 3.87
N PRO A 202 -0.61 11.29 3.96
CA PRO A 202 0.33 11.71 2.91
C PRO A 202 1.38 10.65 2.53
N LEU A 203 1.88 10.72 1.31
CA LEU A 203 3.01 9.91 0.87
C LEU A 203 4.33 10.49 1.39
N THR A 204 5.28 9.61 1.72
CA THR A 204 6.61 9.95 2.23
C THR A 204 7.69 9.60 1.20
N ASP A 205 8.87 10.20 1.32
CA ASP A 205 10.03 9.89 0.47
C ASP A 205 10.70 8.56 0.84
N THR A 206 10.08 7.81 1.75
CA THR A 206 10.57 6.53 2.24
C THR A 206 10.78 5.53 1.09
N SER A 207 12.05 5.18 0.89
CA SER A 207 12.55 4.18 -0.04
C SER A 207 12.21 2.75 0.43
N LYS A 208 12.32 1.80 -0.50
CA LYS A 208 12.07 0.38 -0.15
C LYS A 208 13.13 -0.14 0.81
N GLU A 209 14.34 0.39 0.69
CA GLU A 209 15.51 0.08 1.49
C GLU A 209 15.30 0.49 2.95
N GLU A 210 14.78 1.69 3.19
CA GLU A 210 14.44 2.17 4.54
C GLU A 210 13.32 1.34 5.18
N VAL A 211 12.28 0.99 4.40
CA VAL A 211 11.22 0.07 4.87
C VAL A 211 11.81 -1.28 5.27
N SER A 212 12.70 -1.83 4.43
CA SER A 212 13.38 -3.10 4.70
C SER A 212 14.22 -3.02 5.97
N SER A 213 15.04 -1.99 6.13
CA SER A 213 15.86 -1.79 7.33
C SER A 213 15.00 -1.68 8.59
N HIS A 214 13.89 -0.94 8.53
CA HIS A 214 12.96 -0.81 9.65
C HIS A 214 12.30 -2.14 10.02
N LEU A 215 11.85 -2.91 9.03
CA LEU A 215 11.31 -4.26 9.28
C LEU A 215 12.36 -5.19 9.89
N HIS A 216 13.62 -5.14 9.46
CA HIS A 216 14.69 -5.94 10.07
C HIS A 216 14.94 -5.55 11.53
N TYR A 217 14.92 -4.26 11.86
CA TYR A 217 14.97 -3.79 13.24
C TYR A 217 13.81 -4.33 14.08
N LEU A 218 12.58 -4.25 13.57
CA LEU A 218 11.40 -4.77 14.28
C LEU A 218 11.48 -6.29 14.49
N LEU A 219 11.96 -7.03 13.50
CA LEU A 219 12.20 -8.47 13.63
C LEU A 219 13.22 -8.78 14.72
N PHE A 220 14.31 -8.02 14.79
CA PHE A 220 15.32 -8.19 15.82
C PHE A 220 14.75 -7.89 17.21
N LYS A 221 14.16 -6.70 17.38
CA LYS A 221 13.58 -6.22 18.64
C LYS A 221 12.57 -7.21 19.23
N ASN A 222 11.85 -7.93 18.37
CA ASN A 222 10.83 -8.91 18.76
C ASN A 222 11.34 -10.37 18.72
N GLY A 223 12.64 -10.61 18.60
CA GLY A 223 13.26 -11.94 18.72
C GLY A 223 13.09 -12.87 17.51
N TYR A 224 12.60 -12.37 16.39
CA TYR A 224 12.43 -13.09 15.11
C TYR A 224 13.67 -13.06 14.21
N TYR A 225 14.67 -12.26 14.56
CA TYR A 225 15.97 -12.24 13.91
C TYR A 225 17.07 -12.28 14.98
N THR A 226 18.03 -13.19 14.83
CA THR A 226 19.33 -13.14 15.53
C THR A 226 20.35 -12.65 14.53
N ALA A 227 21.24 -11.75 14.93
CA ALA A 227 22.20 -11.18 14.02
C ALA A 227 23.50 -12.02 13.94
N TYR A 228 23.84 -12.80 14.97
CA TYR A 228 24.91 -13.80 14.92
C TYR A 228 24.61 -15.13 15.68
N PRO A 229 24.76 -16.30 15.03
CA PRO A 229 24.77 -16.45 13.58
C PRO A 229 23.47 -15.87 13.00
N PRO A 230 23.52 -15.22 11.81
CA PRO A 230 22.36 -14.56 11.25
C PRO A 230 21.26 -15.59 10.96
N LYS A 231 20.21 -15.60 11.79
CA LYS A 231 19.12 -16.57 11.71
C LYS A 231 17.79 -15.87 11.84
N ARG A 232 17.00 -15.96 10.78
CA ARG A 232 15.62 -15.46 10.76
C ARG A 232 14.67 -16.59 11.10
N LYS A 233 13.88 -16.39 12.14
CA LYS A 233 12.84 -17.32 12.59
C LYS A 233 11.54 -17.04 11.83
N LEU A 234 11.59 -16.99 10.49
CA LEU A 234 10.41 -16.65 9.67
C LEU A 234 9.27 -17.64 9.82
N GLY A 235 9.57 -18.93 10.08
CA GLY A 235 8.55 -19.93 10.39
C GLY A 235 7.81 -19.63 11.70
N LEU A 236 8.55 -19.20 12.73
CA LEU A 236 7.96 -18.78 14.01
C LEU A 236 7.11 -17.51 13.82
N LEU A 237 7.66 -16.50 13.15
CA LEU A 237 6.93 -15.26 12.83
C LEU A 237 5.63 -15.55 12.09
N LEU A 238 5.69 -16.37 11.04
CA LEU A 238 4.52 -16.73 10.26
C LEU A 238 3.45 -17.44 11.12
N ASN A 239 3.88 -18.34 12.01
CA ASN A 239 2.98 -19.02 12.92
C ASN A 239 2.32 -18.05 13.91
N ASP A 240 3.09 -17.15 14.49
CA ASP A 240 2.58 -16.18 15.47
C ASP A 240 1.62 -15.17 14.84
N ILE A 241 1.94 -14.69 13.62
CA ILE A 241 1.04 -13.84 12.82
C ILE A 241 -0.27 -14.59 12.54
N ASN A 242 -0.20 -15.80 11.98
CA ASN A 242 -1.39 -16.58 11.65
C ASN A 242 -2.23 -16.92 12.90
N LYS A 243 -1.59 -17.11 14.05
CA LYS A 243 -2.28 -17.30 15.33
C LYS A 243 -2.97 -16.02 15.80
N ARG A 244 -2.30 -14.86 15.71
CA ARG A 244 -2.86 -13.58 16.16
C ARG A 244 -4.08 -13.19 15.32
N TYR A 245 -3.99 -13.34 14.00
CA TYR A 245 -5.05 -12.95 13.08
C TYR A 245 -5.89 -14.12 12.58
N SER A 246 -6.04 -15.17 13.38
CA SER A 246 -6.74 -16.40 12.99
C SER A 246 -8.23 -16.21 12.68
N SER A 247 -8.82 -15.07 13.10
CA SER A 247 -10.21 -14.74 12.83
C SER A 247 -10.44 -14.16 11.43
N MET A 248 -9.38 -13.69 10.75
CA MET A 248 -9.48 -13.19 9.39
C MET A 248 -9.77 -14.33 8.41
N ARG A 249 -10.64 -14.06 7.42
CA ARG A 249 -11.24 -15.09 6.56
C ARG A 249 -10.21 -15.73 5.62
N GLU A 250 -9.28 -14.95 5.11
CA GLU A 250 -8.19 -15.42 4.26
C GLU A 250 -6.87 -15.54 5.04
N LYS A 251 -6.06 -16.56 4.70
CA LYS A 251 -4.69 -16.67 5.21
C LYS A 251 -3.91 -15.45 4.75
N ILE A 252 -3.59 -14.58 5.70
CA ILE A 252 -2.98 -13.28 5.46
C ILE A 252 -1.60 -13.41 4.79
N ILE A 253 -0.81 -14.41 5.19
CA ILE A 253 0.47 -14.74 4.55
C ILE A 253 0.52 -16.23 4.28
N HIS A 254 0.58 -16.59 3.00
CA HIS A 254 0.54 -17.99 2.58
C HIS A 254 1.88 -18.72 2.68
N SER A 255 3.01 -18.00 2.79
CA SER A 255 4.33 -18.64 2.88
C SER A 255 5.42 -17.73 3.47
N THR A 256 6.46 -18.36 4.01
CA THR A 256 7.70 -17.69 4.43
C THR A 256 8.45 -17.05 3.26
N LYS A 257 8.19 -17.49 2.02
CA LYS A 257 8.74 -16.88 0.80
C LYS A 257 8.25 -15.44 0.64
N VAL A 258 6.95 -15.17 0.85
CA VAL A 258 6.39 -13.82 0.76
C VAL A 258 7.01 -12.90 1.81
N LEU A 259 7.17 -13.39 3.05
CA LEU A 259 7.88 -12.65 4.11
C LEU A 259 9.31 -12.33 3.68
N ASN A 260 10.04 -13.34 3.20
CA ASN A 260 11.43 -13.17 2.79
C ASN A 260 11.58 -12.18 1.61
N ASP A 261 10.71 -12.28 0.60
CA ASP A 261 10.73 -11.40 -0.57
C ASP A 261 10.35 -9.95 -0.21
N THR A 262 9.43 -9.77 0.76
CA THR A 262 9.07 -8.46 1.34
C THR A 262 10.26 -7.84 2.07
N LEU A 263 10.93 -8.62 2.92
CA LEU A 263 12.08 -8.15 3.69
C LEU A 263 13.27 -7.77 2.82
N PHE A 264 13.50 -8.47 1.70
CA PHE A 264 14.65 -8.23 0.83
C PHE A 264 14.39 -7.28 -0.34
N VAL A 265 13.30 -6.49 -0.31
CA VAL A 265 13.00 -5.49 -1.36
C VAL A 265 12.79 -6.10 -2.77
N LYS A 266 12.80 -7.45 -2.89
CA LYS A 266 12.66 -8.14 -4.18
C LYS A 266 11.32 -7.84 -4.82
N ASN A 267 10.27 -7.85 -4.00
CA ASN A 267 8.92 -7.50 -4.38
C ASN A 267 8.31 -6.62 -3.30
N SER A 268 7.61 -5.56 -3.71
CA SER A 268 6.82 -4.75 -2.78
C SER A 268 5.44 -5.39 -2.68
N TYR A 269 5.15 -6.05 -1.56
CA TYR A 269 3.81 -6.52 -1.21
C TYR A 269 3.23 -5.56 -0.16
N PRO A 270 2.48 -4.50 -0.55
CA PRO A 270 2.02 -3.47 0.37
C PRO A 270 1.27 -4.06 1.56
N TYR A 271 0.37 -5.00 1.31
CA TYR A 271 -0.38 -5.70 2.34
C TYR A 271 0.52 -6.38 3.39
N THR A 272 1.53 -7.13 2.95
CA THR A 272 2.47 -7.79 3.86
C THR A 272 3.21 -6.78 4.73
N ILE A 273 3.60 -5.64 4.15
CA ILE A 273 4.28 -4.56 4.89
C ILE A 273 3.33 -3.94 5.93
N PHE A 274 2.10 -3.59 5.53
CA PHE A 274 1.09 -3.06 6.45
C PHE A 274 0.79 -4.03 7.59
N LEU A 275 0.64 -5.32 7.28
CA LEU A 275 0.43 -6.35 8.29
C LEU A 275 1.58 -6.43 9.27
N LEU A 276 2.82 -6.45 8.80
CA LEU A 276 4.00 -6.53 9.67
C LEU A 276 4.08 -5.31 10.58
N PHE A 277 3.86 -4.11 10.04
CA PHE A 277 3.82 -2.89 10.85
C PHE A 277 2.71 -2.90 11.89
N HIS A 278 1.49 -3.26 11.52
CA HIS A 278 0.39 -3.41 12.48
C HIS A 278 0.67 -4.51 13.52
N TYR A 279 1.28 -5.63 13.11
CA TYR A 279 1.66 -6.73 14.02
C TYR A 279 2.69 -6.28 15.06
N PHE A 280 3.70 -5.51 14.65
CA PHE A 280 4.72 -4.95 15.53
C PHE A 280 4.28 -3.69 16.28
N GLY A 281 3.03 -3.24 16.09
CA GLY A 281 2.47 -2.09 16.81
C GLY A 281 2.94 -0.73 16.32
N VAL A 282 3.47 -0.64 15.10
CA VAL A 282 3.78 0.64 14.44
C VAL A 282 2.46 1.35 14.13
N SER A 283 2.31 2.60 14.56
CA SER A 283 1.09 3.37 14.30
C SER A 283 1.00 3.86 12.86
N ILE A 284 -0.22 4.11 12.37
CA ILE A 284 -0.42 4.64 11.01
C ILE A 284 0.22 6.04 10.85
N SER A 285 0.30 6.82 11.92
CA SER A 285 0.98 8.11 11.98
C SER A 285 2.51 8.01 11.86
N GLU A 286 3.11 6.89 12.27
CA GLU A 286 4.54 6.67 12.06
C GLU A 286 4.87 6.44 10.58
N LEU A 287 3.92 5.89 9.80
CA LEU A 287 4.09 5.74 8.35
C LEU A 287 4.07 7.07 7.58
N ASN A 288 3.64 8.15 8.22
CA ASN A 288 3.68 9.52 7.67
C ASN A 288 4.99 10.25 7.92
N LYS A 289 5.81 9.73 8.83
CA LYS A 289 7.14 10.27 9.01
C LYS A 289 7.99 9.64 7.92
N ASN A 290 8.91 10.41 7.34
CA ASN A 290 9.99 9.76 6.60
C ASN A 290 10.59 8.76 7.58
N LEU A 291 10.61 7.47 7.21
CA LEU A 291 11.37 6.50 7.99
C LEU A 291 12.85 6.89 8.03
N SER A 292 13.27 7.92 7.28
CA SER A 292 14.56 8.62 7.28
C SER A 292 14.55 10.06 7.83
N ASP A 293 13.70 10.38 8.81
CA ASP A 293 13.94 11.54 9.70
C ASP A 293 15.44 11.55 10.11
N PRO A 294 16.21 12.66 10.15
CA PRO A 294 17.66 12.69 10.45
C PRO A 294 18.17 11.88 11.66
N GLY A 295 17.30 11.31 12.49
CA GLY A 295 17.61 10.32 13.52
C GLY A 295 17.56 8.84 13.08
N PHE A 296 16.98 8.50 11.93
CA PHE A 296 16.93 7.16 11.36
C PHE A 296 17.81 7.09 10.11
N VAL A 297 19.11 7.16 10.34
CA VAL A 297 20.06 6.50 9.43
C VAL A 297 19.71 5.01 9.46
N PRO A 298 19.72 4.27 8.32
CA PRO A 298 19.51 2.82 8.33
C PRO A 298 20.31 2.24 9.47
N ILE A 299 19.66 1.51 10.38
CA ILE A 299 20.27 1.19 11.68
C ILE A 299 21.66 0.56 11.54
N ASN A 300 21.86 -0.15 10.43
CA ASN A 300 23.14 -0.71 10.02
C ASN A 300 24.17 0.38 9.67
N ASP A 301 23.83 1.36 8.84
CA ASP A 301 24.72 2.46 8.50
C ASP A 301 25.00 3.36 9.72
N LEU A 302 24.03 3.50 10.64
CA LEU A 302 24.20 4.29 11.86
C LEU A 302 25.15 3.61 12.83
N VAL A 303 24.90 2.32 13.09
CA VAL A 303 25.78 1.48 13.90
C VAL A 303 27.16 1.40 13.25
N LEU A 304 27.28 1.22 11.93
CA LEU A 304 28.55 1.21 11.22
C LEU A 304 29.28 2.55 11.37
N LYS A 305 28.59 3.68 11.20
CA LYS A 305 29.19 5.02 11.35
C LYS A 305 29.64 5.28 12.79
N MET A 306 28.82 4.92 13.77
CA MET A 306 29.15 5.07 15.20
C MET A 306 30.30 4.14 15.61
N PHE A 307 30.29 2.91 15.12
CA PHE A 307 31.35 1.93 15.34
C PHE A 307 32.67 2.37 14.69
N CYS A 308 32.64 2.79 13.42
CA CYS A 308 33.81 3.35 12.72
C CYS A 308 34.28 4.69 13.33
N SER A 309 33.43 5.40 14.08
CA SER A 309 33.83 6.58 14.86
C SER A 309 34.46 6.25 16.23
N GLY A 310 34.60 4.96 16.55
CA GLY A 310 35.24 4.48 17.77
C GLY A 310 34.35 4.39 19.00
N LYS A 311 33.02 4.48 18.86
CA LYS A 311 32.09 4.27 19.99
C LYS A 311 32.04 2.79 20.38
N THR A 312 31.90 2.53 21.69
CA THR A 312 31.73 1.19 22.25
C THR A 312 30.35 0.62 21.92
N PHE A 313 30.19 -0.69 21.98
CA PHE A 313 28.88 -1.32 21.75
C PHE A 313 27.84 -0.87 22.77
N LYS A 314 28.26 -0.61 24.02
CA LYS A 314 27.39 -0.09 25.07
C LYS A 314 26.90 1.33 24.79
N GLU A 315 27.80 2.23 24.38
CA GLU A 315 27.42 3.59 24.00
C GLU A 315 26.49 3.62 22.78
N ILE A 316 26.73 2.74 21.80
CA ILE A 316 25.84 2.62 20.64
C ILE A 316 24.48 2.07 21.07
N SER A 317 24.46 1.12 22.01
CA SER A 317 23.25 0.49 22.55
C SER A 317 22.36 1.50 23.27
N GLU A 318 22.97 2.28 24.16
CA GLU A 318 22.29 3.32 24.93
C GLU A 318 21.84 4.48 24.03
N CYS A 319 22.67 4.90 23.06
CA CYS A 319 22.36 6.04 22.20
C CYS A 319 21.25 5.75 21.18
N LEU A 320 21.15 4.51 20.71
CA LEU A 320 20.15 4.12 19.70
C LEU A 320 18.96 3.36 20.28
N GLU A 321 18.96 3.11 21.60
CA GLU A 321 17.98 2.26 22.28
C GLU A 321 17.86 0.87 21.62
N ILE A 322 19.01 0.30 21.22
CA ILE A 322 19.11 -1.01 20.59
C ILE A 322 19.81 -1.98 21.56
N PRO A 323 19.36 -3.23 21.70
CA PRO A 323 20.06 -4.23 22.51
C PRO A 323 21.52 -4.41 22.10
N TYR A 324 22.40 -4.55 23.09
CA TYR A 324 23.85 -4.73 22.92
C TYR A 324 24.18 -5.88 21.97
N GLU A 325 23.42 -6.98 22.05
CA GLU A 325 23.61 -8.16 21.22
C GLU A 325 23.43 -7.84 19.73
N TYR A 326 22.52 -6.93 19.36
CA TYR A 326 22.37 -6.51 17.97
C TYR A 326 23.64 -5.85 17.45
N ILE A 327 24.19 -4.94 18.24
CA ILE A 327 25.33 -4.11 17.85
C ILE A 327 26.56 -5.00 17.75
N PHE A 328 26.75 -5.89 18.73
CA PHE A 328 27.79 -6.90 18.70
C PHE A 328 27.72 -7.73 17.40
N ASP A 329 26.53 -8.23 17.07
CA ASP A 329 26.33 -9.06 15.90
C ASP A 329 26.52 -8.30 14.58
N LEU A 330 26.05 -7.05 14.51
CA LEU A 330 26.13 -6.20 13.31
C LEU A 330 27.55 -5.72 13.04
N CYS A 331 28.28 -5.32 14.09
CA CYS A 331 29.70 -4.97 14.01
C CYS A 331 30.57 -6.19 13.66
N SER A 332 30.17 -7.40 14.11
CA SER A 332 30.80 -8.66 13.70
C SER A 332 30.63 -8.89 12.20
N TYR A 333 29.43 -8.64 11.68
CA TYR A 333 29.14 -8.70 10.24
C TYR A 333 29.94 -7.68 9.44
N PHE A 334 30.01 -6.42 9.89
CA PHE A 334 30.80 -5.38 9.22
C PHE A 334 32.28 -5.76 9.11
N THR A 335 32.83 -6.31 10.19
CA THR A 335 34.22 -6.76 10.23
C THR A 335 34.43 -7.95 9.28
N ALA A 336 33.53 -8.92 9.26
CA ALA A 336 33.59 -10.08 8.38
C ALA A 336 33.45 -9.72 6.88
N GLN A 337 32.74 -8.64 6.55
CA GLN A 337 32.58 -8.14 5.17
C GLN A 337 33.66 -7.13 4.76
N GLY A 338 34.63 -6.83 5.64
CA GLY A 338 35.68 -5.83 5.38
C GLY A 338 35.19 -4.38 5.36
N LEU A 339 34.03 -4.11 5.96
CA LEU A 339 33.46 -2.77 6.11
C LEU A 339 34.03 -2.01 7.31
N SER A 340 34.75 -2.70 8.20
CA SER A 340 35.44 -2.14 9.39
C SER A 340 36.68 -2.96 9.74
N GLU A 341 37.67 -2.34 10.39
CA GLU A 341 38.91 -3.02 10.79
C GLU A 341 38.69 -3.96 12.00
N PRO A 342 39.28 -5.17 12.04
CA PRO A 342 39.15 -6.11 13.16
C PRO A 342 39.57 -5.55 14.52
N ILE A 343 40.57 -4.66 14.52
CA ILE A 343 41.07 -3.99 15.73
C ILE A 343 40.00 -3.09 16.36
N MET A 344 39.09 -2.52 15.57
CA MET A 344 37.99 -1.71 16.11
C MET A 344 36.97 -2.57 16.84
N PHE A 345 36.74 -3.80 16.38
CA PHE A 345 35.82 -4.73 17.01
C PHE A 345 36.27 -5.13 18.41
N GLU A 346 37.54 -5.53 18.55
CA GLU A 346 38.10 -5.87 19.85
C GLU A 346 37.99 -4.68 20.82
N LYS A 347 38.38 -3.47 20.39
CA LYS A 347 38.32 -2.28 21.26
C LYS A 347 36.90 -1.92 21.70
N ALA A 348 35.90 -2.06 20.83
CA ALA A 348 34.52 -1.69 21.14
C ALA A 348 33.75 -2.74 21.96
N ALA A 349 34.26 -3.99 22.01
CA ALA A 349 33.67 -5.09 22.76
C ALA A 349 34.19 -5.20 24.21
N PHE A 350 35.39 -4.70 24.49
CA PHE A 350 36.06 -4.80 25.80
C PHE A 350 35.91 -3.55 26.69
N LEU A 351 35.22 -2.50 26.21
CA LEU A 351 34.93 -1.24 26.90
C LEU A 351 33.42 -1.02 26.94
#